data_AF-A0A0F9UJR7-F1
#
_entry.id   AF-A0A0F9UJR7-F1
#
_cell.length_a   1.000
_cell.length_b   1.000
_cell.length_c   1.000
_cell.angle_alpha   90.00
_cell.angle_beta   90.00
_cell.angle_gamma   90.00
#
_symmetry.space_group_name_H-M   'P 1'
#
loop_
_entity.id
_entity.type
_entity.pdbx_description
1 polymer ?
#
loop_
_entity_poly.entity_id
_entity_poly.type
_entity_poly.pdbx_seq_one_letter_code
_entity_poly.pdbx_strand_id
1 'polypeptide(L)'
;MSKLQKLVGEGKEIKIGEINLDIKPLTVSSLPLLMQIGDETNKEAQANAMKEVLTRTLKDSVPDATDKEIDKISIEHMTKLMEAIMEVNQLEMDSEKKEFFKKLREQNVGHDAKDGAQARER
;
A
#
# COMPACT_ATOMS: atom_id res chain seq x y z
N MET A 1 14.46 3.15 30.57
CA MET A 1 13.62 2.59 29.48
C MET A 1 12.17 2.58 29.94
N SER A 2 11.25 3.09 29.13
CA SER A 2 9.82 3.18 29.49
C SER A 2 9.15 1.82 29.33
N LYS A 3 8.19 1.49 30.22
CA LYS A 3 7.39 0.25 30.10
C LYS A 3 6.68 0.16 28.74
N LEU A 4 6.33 1.31 28.15
CA LEU A 4 5.66 1.40 26.86
C LEU A 4 6.56 1.03 25.67
N GLN A 5 7.89 1.02 25.81
CA GLN A 5 8.78 0.59 24.72
C GLN A 5 8.55 -0.86 24.30
N LYS A 6 8.03 -1.70 25.21
CA LYS A 6 7.65 -3.09 24.89
C LYS A 6 6.40 -3.21 24.01
N LEU A 7 5.64 -2.12 23.85
CA LEU A 7 4.44 -2.06 23.02
C LEU A 7 4.71 -1.40 21.66
N VAL A 8 5.92 -0.87 21.45
CA VAL A 8 6.34 -0.37 20.15
C VAL A 8 6.57 -1.58 19.27
N GLY A 9 5.73 -1.77 18.26
CA GLY A 9 5.86 -2.88 17.34
C GLY A 9 7.12 -2.76 16.48
N GLU A 10 7.67 -3.90 16.08
CA GLU A 10 8.85 -3.98 15.23
C GLU A 10 8.44 -3.82 13.75
N GLY A 11 9.21 -3.02 13.01
CA GLY A 11 9.05 -2.90 11.56
C GLY A 11 9.50 -4.16 10.83
N LYS A 12 9.11 -4.26 9.56
CA LYS A 12 9.51 -5.36 8.67
C LYS A 12 10.13 -4.79 7.42
N GLU A 13 11.34 -5.25 7.09
CA GLU A 13 11.95 -4.96 5.80
C GLU A 13 11.26 -5.75 4.69
N ILE A 14 10.80 -5.05 3.66
CA ILE A 14 10.06 -5.63 2.55
C ILE A 14 10.65 -5.10 1.25
N LYS A 15 10.90 -6.01 0.31
CA LYS A 15 11.39 -5.67 -1.03
C LYS A 15 10.23 -5.34 -1.96
N ILE A 16 10.18 -4.11 -2.47
CA ILE A 16 9.20 -3.67 -3.47
C ILE A 16 9.95 -3.21 -4.71
N GLY A 17 9.86 -3.98 -5.79
CA GLY A 17 10.66 -3.74 -6.99
C GLY A 17 12.16 -3.95 -6.70
N GLU A 18 12.96 -2.90 -6.89
CA GLU A 18 14.41 -2.92 -6.68
C GLU A 18 14.84 -2.32 -5.34
N ILE A 19 13.92 -1.78 -4.55
CA ILE A 19 14.22 -1.14 -3.25
C ILE A 19 13.75 -1.99 -2.07
N ASN A 20 14.46 -1.87 -0.95
CA ASN A 20 14.04 -2.38 0.35
C ASN A 20 13.40 -1.24 1.15
N LEU A 21 12.23 -1.50 1.73
CA LEU A 21 11.49 -0.56 2.55
C LEU A 21 11.30 -1.15 3.94
N ASP A 22 11.66 -0.39 4.98
CA ASP A 22 11.34 -0.72 6.37
C ASP A 22 9.94 -0.22 6.71
N ILE A 23 8.96 -1.13 6.71
CA ILE A 23 7.56 -0.81 7.00
C ILE A 23 7.32 -0.93 8.49
N LYS A 24 7.06 0.21 9.13
CA LYS A 24 6.75 0.28 10.56
C LYS A 24 5.27 0.02 10.83
N PRO A 25 4.92 -0.55 12.00
CA PRO A 25 3.53 -0.69 12.40
C PRO A 25 2.84 0.67 12.55
N LEU A 26 1.56 0.71 12.19
CA LEU A 26 0.71 1.86 12.42
C LEU A 26 0.57 2.09 13.92
N THR A 27 0.56 3.37 14.29
CA THR A 27 0.47 3.77 15.69
C THR A 27 -0.94 4.24 16.02
N VAL A 28 -1.16 4.57 17.29
CA VAL A 28 -2.43 5.14 17.78
C VAL A 28 -2.88 6.38 17.00
N SER A 29 -1.95 7.13 16.39
CA SER A 29 -2.28 8.30 15.55
C SER A 29 -2.93 7.93 14.20
N SER A 30 -2.79 6.67 13.77
CA SER A 30 -3.34 6.16 12.51
C SER A 30 -4.75 5.57 12.68
N LEU A 31 -5.27 5.44 13.91
CA LEU A 31 -6.60 4.88 14.17
C LEU A 31 -7.73 5.56 13.37
N PRO A 32 -7.80 6.91 13.25
CA PRO A 32 -8.85 7.55 12.46
C PRO A 32 -8.84 7.09 10.99
N LEU A 33 -7.65 6.92 10.41
CA LEU A 33 -7.49 6.47 9.03
C LEU A 33 -7.91 5.01 8.87
N LEU A 34 -7.57 4.16 9.84
CA LEU A 34 -7.99 2.76 9.84
C LEU A 34 -9.52 2.60 9.90
N MET A 35 -10.19 3.41 10.71
CA MET A 35 -11.65 3.42 10.78
C MET A 35 -12.28 3.84 9.44
N GLN A 36 -11.71 4.85 8.78
CA GLN A 36 -12.16 5.29 7.45
C GLN A 36 -11.91 4.24 6.37
N ILE A 37 -10.81 3.48 6.45
CA ILE A 37 -10.54 2.35 5.54
C ILE A 37 -11.56 1.23 5.71
N GLY A 38 -12.07 1.04 6.94
CA GLY A 38 -13.12 0.08 7.26
C GLY A 38 -14.53 0.52 6.89
N ASP A 39 -14.75 1.80 6.61
CA ASP A 39 -16.08 2.34 6.29
C ASP A 39 -16.44 2.08 4.82
N GLU A 40 -17.31 1.09 4.60
CA GLU A 40 -17.78 0.68 3.27
C GLU A 40 -18.83 1.64 2.69
N THR A 41 -19.41 2.51 3.52
CA THR A 41 -20.45 3.44 3.09
C THR A 41 -19.90 4.64 2.34
N ASN A 42 -18.62 4.96 2.54
CA ASN A 42 -17.95 6.11 1.94
C ASN A 42 -16.65 5.72 1.22
N LYS A 43 -16.81 5.23 -0.02
CA LYS A 43 -15.69 4.81 -0.89
C LYS A 43 -14.65 5.91 -1.14
N GLU A 44 -15.08 7.17 -1.19
CA GLU A 44 -14.17 8.31 -1.40
C GLU A 44 -13.32 8.57 -0.15
N ALA A 45 -13.93 8.57 1.03
CA ALA A 45 -13.20 8.67 2.30
C ALA A 45 -12.25 7.50 2.50
N GLN A 46 -12.68 6.28 2.15
CA GLN A 46 -11.84 5.08 2.17
C GLN A 46 -10.61 5.23 1.26
N ALA A 47 -10.79 5.69 0.02
CA ALA A 47 -9.68 5.89 -0.92
C ALA A 47 -8.70 6.96 -0.42
N ASN A 48 -9.20 8.07 0.12
CA ASN A 48 -8.37 9.13 0.69
C ASN A 48 -7.59 8.64 1.93
N ALA A 49 -8.22 7.86 2.80
CA ALA A 49 -7.56 7.28 3.96
C ALA A 49 -6.49 6.25 3.56
N MET A 50 -6.74 5.43 2.53
CA MET A 50 -5.72 4.53 1.97
C MET A 50 -4.53 5.32 1.41
N LYS A 51 -4.78 6.38 0.62
CA LYS A 51 -3.70 7.24 0.09
C LYS A 51 -2.87 7.85 1.22
N GLU A 52 -3.53 8.35 2.26
CA GLU A 52 -2.86 8.96 3.40
C GLU A 52 -1.99 7.95 4.17
N VAL A 53 -2.49 6.73 4.42
CA VAL A 53 -1.72 5.66 5.06
C VAL A 53 -0.49 5.28 4.24
N LEU A 54 -0.64 5.11 2.93
CA LEU A 54 0.48 4.79 2.04
C LEU A 54 1.53 5.91 2.03
N THR A 55 1.08 7.17 1.93
CA THR A 55 1.96 8.34 1.90
C THR A 55 2.76 8.47 3.20
N ARG A 56 2.10 8.31 4.36
CA ARG A 56 2.77 8.35 5.66
C ARG A 56 3.79 7.23 5.80
N THR A 57 3.40 6.01 5.42
CA THR A 57 4.30 4.85 5.50
C THR A 57 5.54 5.07 4.63
N LEU A 58 5.36 5.54 3.39
CA LEU A 58 6.48 5.82 2.49
C LEU A 58 7.40 6.91 3.02
N LYS A 59 6.86 7.99 3.60
CA LYS A 59 7.66 9.05 4.21
C LYS A 59 8.40 8.59 5.47
N ASP A 60 7.81 7.68 6.24
CA ASP A 60 8.46 7.10 7.42
C ASP A 60 9.59 6.13 7.06
N SER A 61 9.48 5.44 5.92
CA SER A 61 10.49 4.53 5.38
C SER A 61 11.56 5.23 4.54
N VAL A 62 11.18 6.27 3.79
CA VAL A 62 12.02 7.04 2.86
C VAL A 62 11.76 8.54 3.10
N PRO A 63 12.41 9.14 4.11
CA PRO A 63 12.14 10.52 4.54
C PRO A 63 12.46 11.60 3.51
N ASP A 64 13.29 11.26 2.53
CA ASP A 64 13.71 12.10 1.41
C ASP A 64 12.74 12.02 0.21
N ALA A 65 11.75 11.11 0.23
CA ALA A 65 10.76 10.99 -0.83
C ALA A 65 9.88 12.25 -0.92
N THR A 66 9.76 12.80 -2.13
CA THR A 66 8.89 13.94 -2.40
C THR A 66 7.46 13.49 -2.69
N ASP A 67 6.48 14.35 -2.43
CA ASP A 67 5.07 14.08 -2.77
C ASP A 67 4.88 13.75 -4.25
N LYS A 68 5.67 14.39 -5.13
CA LYS A 68 5.65 14.16 -6.57
C LYS A 68 6.17 12.78 -6.97
N GLU A 69 7.07 12.19 -6.20
CA GLU A 69 7.56 10.83 -6.43
C GLU A 69 6.54 9.82 -5.94
N ILE A 70 5.94 10.06 -4.76
CA ILE A 70 4.89 9.20 -4.19
C ILE A 70 3.67 9.12 -5.14
N ASP A 71 3.22 10.26 -5.67
CA ASP A 71 2.08 10.31 -6.61
C ASP A 71 2.36 9.62 -7.96
N LYS A 72 3.62 9.31 -8.28
CA LYS A 72 4.03 8.61 -9.51
C LYS A 72 4.24 7.11 -9.32
N ILE A 73 4.07 6.59 -8.09
CA ILE A 73 4.20 5.16 -7.82
C ILE A 73 3.11 4.40 -8.58
N SER A 74 3.49 3.33 -9.27
CA SER A 74 2.56 2.50 -10.03
C SER A 74 1.55 1.80 -9.11
N ILE A 75 0.35 1.53 -9.64
CA ILE A 75 -0.71 0.81 -8.91
C ILE A 75 -0.22 -0.57 -8.42
N GLU A 76 0.64 -1.23 -9.19
CA GLU A 76 1.23 -2.52 -8.79
C GLU A 76 2.05 -2.40 -7.50
N HIS A 77 2.92 -1.39 -7.41
CA HIS A 77 3.74 -1.18 -6.22
C HIS A 77 2.89 -0.70 -5.04
N MET A 78 1.87 0.13 -5.28
CA MET A 78 0.92 0.53 -4.23
C MET A 78 0.18 -0.68 -3.64
N THR A 79 -0.23 -1.64 -4.48
CA THR A 79 -0.91 -2.86 -4.02
C THR A 79 0.01 -3.69 -3.12
N LYS A 80 1.25 -3.94 -3.54
CA LYS A 80 2.26 -4.67 -2.74
C LYS A 80 2.56 -3.96 -1.41
N LEU A 81 2.63 -2.63 -1.44
CA LEU A 81 2.86 -1.82 -0.25
C LEU A 81 1.68 -1.91 0.72
N MET A 82 0.44 -1.91 0.20
CA MET A 82 -0.75 -2.06 1.04
C MET A 82 -0.80 -3.45 1.70
N GLU A 83 -0.52 -4.52 0.94
CA GLU A 83 -0.41 -5.88 1.46
C GLU A 83 0.62 -5.97 2.59
N ALA A 84 1.79 -5.38 2.36
CA ALA A 84 2.88 -5.27 3.34
C ALA A 84 2.45 -4.53 4.62
N ILE A 85 1.78 -3.38 4.49
CA ILE A 85 1.26 -2.61 5.63
C ILE A 85 0.24 -3.45 6.41
N MET A 86 -0.69 -4.13 5.73
CA MET A 86 -1.67 -4.98 6.40
C MET A 86 -1.01 -6.15 7.14
N GLU A 87 0.00 -6.79 6.54
CA GLU A 87 0.75 -7.89 7.15
C GLU A 87 1.46 -7.44 8.44
N VAL A 88 2.19 -6.32 8.39
CA VAL A 88 2.89 -5.76 9.56
C VAL A 88 1.93 -5.41 10.70
N ASN A 89 0.72 -4.96 10.35
CA ASN A 89 -0.30 -4.56 11.31
C ASN A 89 -1.24 -5.70 11.72
N GLN A 90 -1.04 -6.92 11.19
CA GLN A 90 -1.91 -8.08 11.42
C GLN A 90 -3.40 -7.76 11.14
N LEU A 91 -3.65 -6.90 10.15
CA LEU A 91 -5.00 -6.59 9.72
C LEU A 91 -5.45 -7.65 8.72
N GLU A 92 -6.55 -8.35 9.05
CA GLU A 92 -7.12 -9.31 8.12
C GLU A 92 -7.72 -8.58 6.91
N MET A 93 -7.19 -8.92 5.74
CA MET A 93 -7.73 -8.45 4.48
C MET A 93 -8.94 -9.31 4.14
N ASP A 94 -10.13 -8.71 4.21
CA ASP A 94 -11.38 -9.35 3.82
C ASP A 94 -11.28 -9.90 2.39
N SER A 95 -11.96 -11.01 2.13
CA SER A 95 -11.98 -11.74 0.86
C SER A 95 -12.35 -10.82 -0.30
N GLU A 96 -13.28 -9.89 -0.08
CA GLU A 96 -13.70 -8.91 -1.09
C GLU A 96 -12.60 -7.90 -1.41
N LYS A 97 -11.85 -7.44 -0.40
CA LYS A 97 -10.72 -6.53 -0.59
C LYS A 97 -9.58 -7.23 -1.33
N LYS A 98 -9.29 -8.50 -1.00
CA LYS A 98 -8.32 -9.33 -1.74
C LYS A 98 -8.68 -9.45 -3.22
N GLU A 99 -9.93 -9.76 -3.54
CA GLU A 99 -10.40 -9.85 -4.93
C GLU A 99 -10.34 -8.50 -5.66
N PHE A 100 -10.63 -7.38 -4.98
CA PHE A 100 -10.47 -6.05 -5.55
C PHE A 100 -9.02 -5.74 -5.93
N PHE A 101 -8.06 -5.98 -5.03
CA PHE A 101 -6.63 -5.79 -5.31
C PHE A 101 -6.11 -6.72 -6.39
N LYS A 102 -6.58 -7.98 -6.41
CA LYS A 102 -6.26 -8.94 -7.46
C LYS A 102 -6.72 -8.47 -8.84
N LYS A 103 -7.95 -7.95 -8.95
CA LYS A 103 -8.47 -7.36 -10.20
C LYS A 103 -7.66 -6.15 -10.67
N LEU A 104 -7.23 -5.28 -9.76
CA LEU A 104 -6.37 -4.13 -10.10
C LEU A 104 -5.00 -4.57 -10.62
N ARG A 105 -4.44 -5.65 -10.07
CA ARG A 105 -3.20 -6.25 -10.56
C ARG A 105 -3.38 -6.88 -11.94
N GLU A 106 -4.46 -7.64 -12.15
CA GLU A 106 -4.75 -8.32 -13.42
C GLU A 106 -5.08 -7.34 -14.56
N GLN A 107 -5.76 -6.24 -14.28
CA GLN A 107 -6.08 -5.22 -15.30
C GLN A 107 -4.84 -4.46 -15.82
N ASN A 108 -3.81 -4.26 -14.99
CA ASN A 108 -2.58 -3.59 -15.42
C ASN A 108 -1.63 -4.52 -16.20
N VAL A 109 -1.60 -5.82 -15.89
CA VAL A 109 -0.79 -6.80 -16.64
C VAL A 109 -1.37 -7.08 -18.04
N GLY A 110 -2.68 -6.84 -18.23
CA GLY A 110 -3.37 -7.04 -19.51
C GLY A 110 -3.15 -5.96 -20.58
N HIS A 111 -2.54 -4.82 -20.24
CA HIS A 111 -2.29 -3.73 -21.19
C HIS A 111 -1.01 -3.95 -22.01
N ASP A 112 0.05 -4.49 -21.40
CA ASP A 112 1.32 -4.74 -22.11
C ASP A 112 1.30 -5.94 -23.07
N ALA A 113 0.35 -6.88 -22.90
CA ALA A 113 0.30 -8.09 -23.72
C ALA A 113 -0.39 -7.89 -25.09
N LYS A 114 -1.16 -6.82 -25.29
CA LYS A 114 -1.93 -6.61 -26.54
C LYS A 114 -1.24 -5.73 -27.57
N ASP A 115 -0.35 -4.82 -27.15
CA ASP A 115 0.35 -3.94 -28.09
C ASP A 115 1.58 -4.59 -28.74
N GLY A 116 2.14 -5.65 -28.13
CA GLY A 116 3.27 -6.40 -28.71
C GLY A 116 2.90 -7.35 -29.86
N ALA A 117 1.63 -7.72 -30.02
CA ALA A 117 1.20 -8.70 -31.01
C ALA A 117 0.79 -8.08 -32.37
N GLN A 118 0.37 -6.81 -32.40
CA GLN A 118 -0.06 -6.15 -33.65
C GLN A 118 1.08 -5.49 -34.44
N ALA A 119 2.29 -5.40 -33.89
CA ALA A 119 3.45 -4.78 -34.55
C ALA A 119 4.27 -5.74 -35.45
N ARG A 120 3.88 -7.02 -35.58
CA ARG A 120 4.62 -8.03 -36.36
C ARG A 120 3.91 -8.53 -37.64
N GLU A 121 2.78 -7.93 -38.02
CA GLU A 121 2.08 -8.24 -39.28
C GLU A 121 1.98 -7.03 -40.23
N ARG A 122 3.08 -6.30 -40.42
CA ARG A 122 3.27 -5.40 -41.57
C ARG A 122 4.60 -5.65 -42.24
#